data_AF-A0A8G0KSG7-F1
#
_entry.id   AF-A0A8G0KSG7-F1
#
_cell.length_a   1.000
_cell.length_b   1.000
_cell.length_c   1.000
_cell.angle_alpha   90.00
_cell.angle_beta   90.00
_cell.angle_gamma   90.00
#
_symmetry.space_group_name_H-M   'P 1'
#
loop_
_entity.id
_entity.type
_entity.pdbx_description
1 polymer ?
#
loop_
_entity_poly.entity_id
_entity_poly.type
_entity_poly.pdbx_seq_one_letter_code
_entity_poly.pdbx_strand_id
1 'polypeptide(L)' 'MAKLLDKILVVDIEATCWEGKLPEGMISDIIEIGVCLLDVQTGEISDNREILK' A
#
# COMPACT_ATOMS: atom_id res chain seq x y z
N MET A 1 18.98 21.23 -6.55
CA MET A 1 19.05 20.59 -5.21
C MET A 1 18.01 19.48 -5.21
N ALA A 2 18.39 18.22 -5.01
CA ALA A 2 17.41 17.14 -4.95
C ALA A 2 16.63 17.26 -3.64
N LYS A 3 15.33 17.54 -3.73
CA LYS A 3 14.44 17.60 -2.57
C LYS A 3 14.02 16.17 -2.23
N LEU A 4 14.68 15.58 -1.24
CA LEU A 4 14.56 14.16 -0.88
C LEU A 4 13.19 13.75 -0.29
N LEU A 5 12.22 14.68 -0.19
CA LEU A 5 10.93 14.49 0.49
C LEU A 5 9.76 15.17 -0.23
N ASP A 6 9.84 15.42 -1.55
CA ASP A 6 8.74 16.04 -2.31
C ASP A 6 7.56 15.11 -2.55
N LYS A 7 7.80 13.80 -2.52
CA LYS A 7 6.79 12.77 -2.77
C LYS A 7 6.84 11.69 -1.69
N ILE A 8 5.67 11.17 -1.35
CA ILE A 8 5.49 9.98 -0.51
C ILE A 8 5.04 8.83 -1.42
N LEU A 9 5.71 7.69 -1.32
CA LEU A 9 5.20 6.44 -1.88
C LEU A 9 4.20 5.84 -0.88
N VAL A 10 2.93 5.83 -1.26
CA VAL A 10 1.87 5.16 -0.51
C VAL A 10 1.78 3.73 -1.01
N VAL A 11 1.78 2.78 -0.09
CA VAL A 11 1.62 1.34 -0.37
C VAL A 11 0.44 0.86 0.44
N ASP A 12 -0.55 0.33 -0.26
CA ASP A 12 -1.75 -0.26 0.31
C ASP A 12 -1.71 -1.77 0.10
N ILE A 13 -1.87 -2.54 1.18
CA ILE A 13 -1.69 -3.99 1.18
C ILE A 13 -2.97 -4.64 1.65
N GLU A 14 -3.59 -5.39 0.76
CA GLU A 14 -4.67 -6.29 1.13
C GLU A 14 -4.11 -7.68 1.43
N ALA A 15 -4.65 -8.30 2.48
CA ALA A 15 -4.18 -9.60 2.94
C ALA A 15 -5.35 -10.52 3.29
N THR A 16 -5.10 -11.84 3.25
CA THR A 16 -6.09 -12.82 3.71
C THR A 16 -6.46 -12.57 5.17
N CYS A 17 -7.75 -12.67 5.46
CA CYS A 17 -8.31 -12.44 6.80
C CYS A 17 -9.36 -13.50 7.16
N TRP A 18 -9.71 -13.55 8.44
CA TRP A 18 -10.71 -14.47 9.00
C TRP A 18 -11.70 -13.70 9.85
N GLU A 19 -12.93 -14.19 9.93
CA GLU A 19 -13.90 -13.67 10.88
C GLU A 19 -13.47 -14.04 12.30
N GLY A 20 -13.13 -13.03 13.11
CA GLY A 20 -12.65 -13.23 14.48
C GLY A 20 -11.15 -13.52 14.57
N LYS A 21 -10.76 -14.49 15.39
CA LYS A 21 -9.35 -14.76 15.69
C LYS A 21 -8.71 -15.58 14.57
N LEU A 22 -7.46 -15.23 14.21
CA LEU A 22 -6.58 -16.02 13.35
C LEU A 22 -6.58 -17.51 13.80
N PRO A 23 -7.02 -18.45 12.94
CA PRO A 23 -6.95 -19.87 13.24
C PRO A 23 -5.52 -20.32 13.53
N GLU A 24 -5.36 -21.29 14.43
CA GLU A 24 -4.05 -21.79 14.81
C GLU A 24 -3.30 -22.35 13.59
N GLY A 25 -2.05 -21.92 13.41
CA GLY A 25 -1.20 -22.35 12.30
C GLY A 25 -1.44 -21.62 10.97
N MET A 26 -2.40 -20.70 10.88
CA MET A 26 -2.59 -19.85 9.70
C MET A 26 -1.77 -18.57 9.79
N ILE A 27 -1.34 -18.06 8.62
CA ILE A 27 -0.65 -16.78 8.46
C ILE A 27 -1.34 -15.97 7.38
N SER A 28 -1.30 -14.64 7.48
CA SER A 28 -1.83 -13.78 6.42
C SER A 28 -0.93 -13.80 5.19
N ASP A 29 -1.53 -13.99 4.02
CA ASP A 29 -0.88 -13.83 2.72
C ASP A 29 -1.29 -12.51 2.07
N ILE A 30 -0.38 -11.86 1.36
CA ILE A 30 -0.68 -10.66 0.57
C ILE A 30 -1.47 -11.10 -0.67
N ILE A 31 -2.63 -10.48 -0.89
CA ILE A 31 -3.52 -10.77 -2.02
C ILE A 31 -3.68 -9.60 -2.99
N GLU A 32 -3.38 -8.36 -2.56
CA GLU A 32 -3.34 -7.20 -3.45
C GLU A 32 -2.25 -6.22 -2.99
N ILE A 33 -1.63 -5.53 -3.94
CA ILE A 33 -0.69 -4.42 -3.66
C ILE A 33 -1.08 -3.21 -4.51
N GLY A 34 -1.66 -2.21 -3.88
CA GLY A 34 -1.87 -0.88 -4.45
C GLY A 34 -0.69 0.04 -4.16
N VAL A 35 -0.25 0.82 -5.15
CA VAL A 35 0.75 1.87 -4.95
C VAL A 35 0.34 3.19 -5.59
N CYS A 36 0.72 4.30 -4.97
CA CYS A 36 0.63 5.61 -5.60
C CYS A 36 1.70 6.58 -5.05
N LEU A 37 1.93 7.67 -5.79
CA LEU A 37 2.79 8.76 -5.35
C LEU A 37 1.94 9.96 -4.93
N LEU A 38 2.08 10.38 -3.68
CA LEU A 38 1.47 11.59 -3.14
C LEU A 38 2.48 12.75 -3.19
N ASP A 39 2.12 13.87 -3.80
CA ASP A 39 2.90 15.11 -3.72
C ASP A 39 2.68 15.79 -2.36
N VAL A 40 3.77 16.11 -1.65
CA VAL A 40 3.71 16.65 -0.28
C VAL A 40 3.24 18.10 -0.25
N GLN A 41 3.48 18.88 -1.31
CA GLN A 41 3.12 20.30 -1.34
C GLN A 41 1.67 20.50 -1.74
N THR A 42 1.17 19.71 -2.69
CA THR A 42 -0.19 19.88 -3.24
C THR A 42 -1.21 18.92 -2.65
N GLY A 43 -0.76 17.77 -2.12
CA GLY A 43 -1.65 16.68 -1.70
C GLY A 43 -2.25 15.89 -2.88
N GLU A 44 -1.77 16.11 -4.10
CA GLU A 44 -2.26 15.40 -5.29
C GLU A 44 -1.65 14.00 -5.42
N ILE A 45 -2.46 13.05 -5.89
CA ILE A 45 -2.05 11.68 -6.15
C ILE A 45 -1.65 11.54 -7.63
N SER A 46 -0.56 10.83 -7.87
CA SER A 46 -0.02 10.50 -9.19
C SER A 46 0.44 9.04 -9.22
N ASP A 47 0.65 8.49 -10.42
CA ASP A 47 1.20 7.13 -10.62
C ASP A 47 0.48 6.03 -9.83
N ASN A 48 -0.86 6.11 -9.76
CA ASN A 48 -1.69 5.09 -9.11
C ASN A 48 -1.68 3.78 -9.92
N ARG A 49 -1.27 2.69 -9.29
CA ARG A 49 -1.10 1.37 -9.93
C ARG A 49 -1.45 0.24 -8.98
N GLU A 50 -1.91 -0.86 -9.57
CA GLU A 50 -2.07 -2.16 -8.94
C GLU A 50 -0.90 -3.06 -9.38
N ILE A 51 -0.13 -3.60 -8.44
CA ILE A 51 1.07 -4.42 -8.71
C ILE A 51 0.77 -5.92 -8.64
N LEU A 52 -0.17 -6.32 -7.77
CA LEU A 52 -0.53 -7.72 -7.53
C LEU A 52 -2.06 -7.83 -7.36
N LYS A 53 -2.65 -8.88 -7.92
CA LYS A 53 -4.06 -9.27 -7.84
C LYS A 53 -4.19 -10.79 -7.91
#